data_AF-A0A821Y8K4-F1
#
_entry.id   AF-A0A821Y8K4-F1
#
_cell.length_a   1.000
_cell.length_b   1.000
_cell.length_c   1.000
_cell.angle_alpha   90.00
_cell.angle_beta   90.00
_cell.angle_gamma   90.00
#
_symmetry.space_group_name_H-M   'P 1'
#
loop_
_entity.id
_entity.type
_entity.pdbx_description
1 polymer ?
#
loop_
_entity_poly.entity_id
_entity_poly.type
_entity_poly.pdbx_seq_one_letter_code
_entity_poly.pdbx_strand_id
1 'polypeptide(L)'
;MLETMQDGDLYDRGAACEALGRIGEKAVTPEVIAAMLHCIRDDDAGLLFAARQGLVEISKNGAKLDVIGGILKTMRDEDWWYCKKLFKVLEEMVEEAATPDVIAM
;
A
#
# COMPACT_ATOMS: atom_id res chain seq x y z
N MET A 1 -4.62 -13.15 -8.97
CA MET A 1 -3.88 -12.03 -8.36
C MET A 1 -4.43 -11.71 -6.98
N LEU A 2 -5.70 -11.29 -6.84
CA LEU A 2 -6.28 -11.06 -5.50
C LEU A 2 -6.32 -12.34 -4.64
N GLU A 3 -6.75 -13.46 -5.21
CA GLU A 3 -6.68 -14.78 -4.53
C GLU A 3 -5.23 -15.14 -4.13
N THR A 4 -4.28 -14.86 -5.02
CA THR A 4 -2.84 -15.07 -4.79
C THR A 4 -2.30 -14.23 -3.62
N MET A 5 -2.84 -13.03 -3.40
CA MET A 5 -2.45 -12.16 -2.28
C MET A 5 -2.99 -12.63 -0.92
N GLN A 6 -4.09 -13.39 -0.95
CA GLN A 6 -4.74 -13.92 0.25
C GLN A 6 -4.18 -15.30 0.63
N ASP A 7 -4.14 -16.23 -0.33
CA ASP A 7 -3.87 -17.64 -0.08
C ASP A 7 -2.55 -18.14 -0.70
N GLY A 8 -1.83 -17.27 -1.42
CA GLY A 8 -0.51 -17.61 -1.97
C GLY A 8 0.57 -17.72 -0.89
N ASP A 9 1.72 -18.30 -1.24
CA ASP A 9 2.87 -18.24 -0.35
C ASP A 9 3.45 -16.80 -0.28
N LEU A 10 4.40 -16.57 0.63
CA LEU A 10 4.99 -15.24 0.83
C LEU A 10 5.61 -14.66 -0.45
N TYR A 11 6.17 -15.52 -1.31
CA TYR A 11 6.80 -15.11 -2.55
C TYR A 11 5.75 -14.69 -3.58
N ASP A 12 4.72 -15.49 -3.77
CA ASP A 12 3.62 -15.22 -4.69
C ASP A 12 2.83 -13.95 -4.28
N ARG A 13 2.59 -13.79 -2.97
CA ARG A 13 1.95 -12.60 -2.40
C ARG A 13 2.80 -11.34 -2.63
N GLY A 14 4.12 -11.44 -2.42
CA GLY A 14 5.06 -10.35 -2.68
C GLY A 14 5.14 -9.97 -4.15
N ALA A 15 5.25 -10.96 -5.04
CA ALA A 15 5.28 -10.75 -6.48
C ALA A 15 3.99 -10.10 -7.00
N ALA A 16 2.83 -10.48 -6.45
CA ALA A 16 1.56 -9.84 -6.77
C ALA A 16 1.54 -8.36 -6.34
N CYS A 17 2.03 -8.04 -5.14
CA CYS A 17 2.15 -6.65 -4.68
C CYS A 17 3.03 -5.80 -5.60
N GLU A 18 4.20 -6.32 -5.99
CA GLU A 18 5.11 -5.62 -6.91
C GLU A 18 4.48 -5.43 -8.30
N ALA A 19 3.82 -6.46 -8.82
CA ALA A 19 3.16 -6.38 -10.13
C ALA A 19 2.07 -5.31 -10.15
N LEU A 20 1.25 -5.24 -9.10
CA LEU A 20 0.23 -4.21 -8.93
C LEU A 20 0.84 -2.80 -8.83
N GLY A 21 1.95 -2.67 -8.09
CA GLY A 21 2.78 -1.45 -8.08
C GLY A 21 3.13 -0.95 -9.48
N ARG A 22 3.63 -1.85 -10.32
CA ARG A 22 4.04 -1.56 -11.70
C ARG A 22 2.88 -1.29 -12.66
N ILE A 23 1.70 -1.85 -12.40
CA ILE A 23 0.48 -1.56 -13.18
C ILE A 23 0.04 -0.11 -12.92
N GLY A 24 0.29 0.43 -11.72
CA GLY A 24 0.02 1.82 -11.39
C GLY A 24 -1.47 2.12 -11.23
N GLU A 25 -1.93 3.26 -11.77
CA GLU A 25 -3.31 3.76 -11.63
C GLU A 25 -4.37 2.70 -11.98
N LYS A 26 -4.12 1.88 -13.00
CA LYS A 26 -5.06 0.85 -13.47
C LYS A 26 -5.31 -0.27 -12.47
N ALA A 27 -4.44 -0.44 -11.48
CA ALA A 27 -4.59 -1.41 -10.41
C ALA A 27 -5.44 -0.88 -9.25
N VAL A 28 -5.76 0.42 -9.22
CA VAL A 28 -6.37 1.08 -8.08
C VAL A 28 -7.85 0.76 -8.03
N THR A 29 -8.15 -0.25 -7.24
CA THR A 29 -9.50 -0.64 -6.87
C THR A 29 -9.55 -0.79 -5.36
N PRO A 30 -10.72 -0.58 -4.72
CA PRO A 30 -10.87 -0.80 -3.28
C PRO A 30 -10.41 -2.19 -2.84
N GLU A 31 -10.63 -3.21 -3.68
CA GLU A 31 -10.24 -4.60 -3.43
C GLU A 31 -8.72 -4.79 -3.45
N VAL A 32 -8.03 -4.17 -4.41
CA VAL A 32 -6.56 -4.20 -4.49
C VAL A 32 -5.93 -3.47 -3.30
N ILE A 33 -6.44 -2.28 -2.95
CA ILE A 33 -5.96 -1.54 -1.79
C ILE A 33 -6.16 -2.39 -0.52
N ALA A 34 -7.34 -2.98 -0.32
CA ALA A 34 -7.60 -3.85 0.82
C ALA A 34 -6.65 -5.06 0.87
N ALA A 35 -6.38 -5.70 -0.28
CA ALA A 35 -5.45 -6.82 -0.34
C ALA A 35 -4.00 -6.41 -0.01
N MET A 36 -3.53 -5.26 -0.51
CA MET A 36 -2.19 -4.75 -0.18
C MET A 36 -2.08 -4.36 1.30
N LEU A 37 -3.12 -3.76 1.87
CA LEU A 37 -3.18 -3.45 3.30
C LEU A 37 -3.17 -4.73 4.15
N HIS A 38 -3.83 -5.80 3.70
CA HIS A 38 -3.75 -7.10 4.35
C HIS A 38 -2.32 -7.66 4.33
N CYS A 39 -1.59 -7.54 3.22
CA CYS A 39 -0.17 -7.91 3.15
C CYS A 39 0.72 -7.08 4.11
N ILE A 40 0.39 -5.81 4.37
CA ILE A 40 1.09 -4.99 5.37
C ILE A 40 0.88 -5.49 6.80
N ARG A 41 -0.25 -6.15 7.08
CA ARG A 41 -0.48 -6.74 8.40
C ARG A 41 0.50 -7.85 8.71
N ASP A 42 0.95 -8.58 7.69
CA ASP A 42 1.85 -9.72 7.83
C ASP A 42 3.18 -9.35 8.52
N ASP A 43 3.73 -10.29 9.28
CA ASP A 43 4.98 -10.14 10.01
C ASP A 43 6.21 -10.36 9.12
N ASP A 44 6.04 -11.00 7.97
CA ASP A 44 7.14 -11.18 7.03
C ASP A 44 7.64 -9.85 6.47
N ALA A 45 8.93 -9.58 6.71
CA ALA A 45 9.55 -8.32 6.32
C ALA A 45 9.61 -8.13 4.79
N GLY A 46 9.75 -9.22 4.03
CA GLY A 46 9.81 -9.20 2.57
C GLY A 46 8.45 -8.84 1.97
N LEU A 47 7.39 -9.51 2.42
CA LEU A 47 6.03 -9.21 2.00
C LEU A 47 5.61 -7.79 2.40
N LEU A 48 5.93 -7.38 3.63
CA LEU A 48 5.68 -6.03 4.11
C LEU A 48 6.42 -4.98 3.25
N PHE A 49 7.65 -5.26 2.81
CA PHE A 49 8.38 -4.36 1.91
C PHE A 49 7.71 -4.29 0.53
N ALA A 50 7.37 -5.44 -0.06
CA ALA A 50 6.72 -5.51 -1.37
C ALA A 50 5.36 -4.79 -1.40
N ALA A 51 4.54 -4.99 -0.37
CA ALA A 51 3.24 -4.33 -0.24
C ALA A 51 3.36 -2.81 -0.10
N ARG A 52 4.32 -2.34 0.71
CA ARG A 52 4.60 -0.90 0.87
C ARG A 52 5.05 -0.27 -0.43
N GLN A 53 6.05 -0.86 -1.08
CA GLN A 53 6.54 -0.36 -2.36
C GLN A 53 5.45 -0.36 -3.42
N GLY A 54 4.63 -1.42 -3.48
CA GLY A 54 3.50 -1.47 -4.39
C GLY A 54 2.51 -0.31 -4.20
N LEU A 55 2.17 0.02 -2.95
CA LEU A 55 1.29 1.17 -2.64
C LEU A 55 1.94 2.52 -2.99
N VAL A 56 3.24 2.68 -2.73
CA VAL A 56 3.99 3.90 -3.09
C VAL A 56 4.02 4.07 -4.62
N GLU A 57 4.32 3.02 -5.38
CA GLU A 57 4.34 3.05 -6.85
C GLU A 57 2.96 3.33 -7.46
N ILE A 58 1.90 2.74 -6.91
CA ILE A 58 0.53 3.07 -7.31
C ILE A 58 0.22 4.55 -7.05
N SER A 59 0.67 5.08 -5.91
CA SER A 59 0.42 6.48 -5.52
C SER A 59 1.14 7.49 -6.40
N LYS A 60 2.27 7.12 -7.03
CA LYS A 60 2.98 7.95 -8.02
C LYS A 60 2.15 8.18 -9.29
N ASN A 61 1.19 7.31 -9.58
CA ASN A 61 0.38 7.35 -10.79
C ASN A 61 -1.00 8.00 -10.58
N GLY A 62 -1.11 9.00 -9.69
CA GLY A 62 -2.34 9.78 -9.51
C GLY A 62 -3.35 9.21 -8.51
N ALA A 63 -3.13 8.01 -7.99
CA ALA A 63 -4.06 7.32 -7.08
C ALA A 63 -3.82 7.56 -5.58
N LYS A 64 -3.06 8.59 -5.24
CA LYS A 64 -2.63 8.89 -3.87
C LYS A 64 -3.81 9.04 -2.90
N LEU A 65 -4.87 9.73 -3.31
CA LEU A 65 -6.02 9.99 -2.44
C LEU A 65 -6.80 8.72 -2.09
N ASP A 66 -6.96 7.80 -3.06
CA ASP A 66 -7.64 6.53 -2.83
C ASP A 66 -6.88 5.63 -1.85
N VAL A 67 -5.55 5.57 -2.02
CA VAL A 67 -4.67 4.82 -1.11
C VAL A 67 -4.70 5.41 0.30
N ILE A 68 -4.57 6.74 0.44
CA ILE A 68 -4.68 7.41 1.75
C ILE A 68 -6.05 7.16 2.38
N GLY A 69 -7.13 7.27 1.62
CA GLY A 69 -8.49 7.01 2.09
C GLY A 69 -8.65 5.58 2.59
N GLY A 70 -8.10 4.59 1.87
CA GLY A 70 -8.09 3.18 2.29
C GLY A 70 -7.30 2.95 3.58
N ILE A 71 -6.12 3.58 3.71
CA ILE A 71 -5.30 3.50 4.92
C ILE A 71 -6.04 4.11 6.12
N LEU A 72 -6.56 5.33 5.99
CA LEU A 72 -7.27 6.02 7.08
C LEU A 72 -8.53 5.27 7.52
N LYS A 73 -9.26 4.67 6.57
CA LYS A 73 -10.41 3.82 6.87
C LYS A 73 -9.99 2.59 7.67
N THR A 74 -8.88 1.97 7.30
CA THR A 74 -8.35 0.78 7.96
C THR A 74 -7.90 1.09 9.38
N MET A 75 -7.24 2.23 9.61
CA MET A 75 -6.73 2.59 10.94
C MET A 75 -7.79 2.84 12.02
N ARG A 76 -9.07 3.04 11.65
CA ARG A 76 -10.12 3.46 12.59
C ARG A 76 -10.41 2.44 13.70
N ASP A 77 -10.29 1.16 13.39
CA ASP A 77 -10.71 0.05 14.28
C ASP A 77 -9.59 -0.98 14.51
N GLU A 78 -8.33 -0.57 14.32
CA GLU A 78 -7.18 -1.48 14.30
C GLU A 78 -6.21 -1.25 15.45
N ASP A 79 -5.38 -2.26 15.73
CA ASP A 79 -4.42 -2.18 16.83
C ASP A 79 -3.28 -1.17 16.54
N TRP A 80 -2.64 -0.72 17.64
CA TRP A 80 -1.54 0.25 17.58
C TRP A 80 -0.41 -0.19 16.65
N TRP A 81 -0.09 -1.49 16.65
CA TRP A 81 1.06 -2.01 15.92
C TRP A 81 0.82 -1.98 14.41
N TYR A 82 -0.38 -2.38 13.97
CA TYR A 82 -0.77 -2.29 12.58
C TYR A 82 -0.92 -0.83 12.15
N CYS A 83 -1.50 0.03 12.98
CA CYS A 83 -1.53 1.47 12.76
C CYS A 83 -0.11 2.06 12.57
N LYS A 84 0.87 1.62 13.36
CA LYS A 84 2.27 2.06 13.22
C LYS A 84 2.86 1.65 11.86
N LYS A 85 2.58 0.44 11.37
CA LYS A 85 3.00 0.01 10.03
C LYS A 85 2.36 0.87 8.94
N LEU A 86 1.06 1.15 9.06
CA LEU A 86 0.31 1.98 8.14
C LEU A 86 0.80 3.44 8.12
N PHE A 87 1.12 4.01 9.29
CA PHE A 87 1.72 5.34 9.38
C PHE A 87 3.04 5.42 8.61
N LYS A 88 3.88 4.39 8.67
CA LYS A 88 5.12 4.35 7.91
C LYS A 88 4.88 4.38 6.40
N VAL A 89 3.80 3.77 5.91
CA VAL A 89 3.42 3.88 4.49
C VAL A 89 3.03 5.31 4.13
N LEU A 90 2.27 5.97 5.00
CA LEU A 90 1.89 7.38 4.79
C LEU A 90 3.11 8.30 4.82
N GLU A 91 4.07 8.09 5.73
CA GLU A 91 5.34 8.82 5.77
C GLU A 91 6.11 8.66 4.45
N GLU A 92 6.32 7.42 4.00
CA GLU A 92 6.99 7.13 2.72
C GLU A 92 6.26 7.77 1.53
N MET A 93 4.92 7.75 1.51
CA MET A 93 4.11 8.41 0.48
C MET A 93 4.15 9.95 0.51
N VAL A 94 4.50 10.56 1.66
CA VAL A 94 4.61 12.02 1.83
C VAL A 94 6.03 12.50 1.56
N GLU A 95 7.04 11.78 2.04
CA GLU A 95 8.46 12.07 1.78
C GLU A 95 8.76 11.98 0.27
N GLU A 96 8.25 10.95 -0.41
CA GLU A 96 8.39 10.81 -1.87
C GLU A 96 7.58 11.86 -2.65
N ALA A 97 6.58 12.48 -2.01
CA ALA A 97 5.82 13.60 -2.56
C ALA A 97 6.43 14.97 -2.24
N ALA A 98 7.54 15.03 -1.52
CA ALA A 98 8.31 16.26 -1.33
C ALA A 98 9.12 16.66 -2.58
N THR A 99 8.63 16.32 -3.77
CA THR A 99 8.81 17.17 -4.94
C THR A 99 7.82 18.35 -4.81
N PRO A 100 8.22 19.59 -5.18
CA PRO A 100 7.72 20.84 -4.59
C PRO A 100 6.29 21.28 -5.00
N ASP A 101 5.33 20.37 -5.16
CA ASP A 101 3.95 20.71 -5.57
C ASP A 101 2.93 20.75 -4.42
N VAL A 102 3.33 20.47 -3.17
CA VAL A 102 2.38 20.46 -2.02
C VAL A 102 2.44 21.73 -1.17
N ILE A 103 3.35 22.69 -1.45
CA ILE A 103 3.47 23.95 -0.69
C ILE A 103 2.69 25.11 -1.34
N ALA A 104 2.01 24.89 -2.48
CA ALA A 104 1.36 25.95 -3.25
C ALA A 104 -0.18 25.99 -3.16
N MET A 105 -0.77 25.72 -1.98
CA MET A 105 -2.20 25.99 -1.74
C MET A 105 -2.43 26.77 -0.44
#